data_AF-D8LJP9-F1
#
_entry.id   AF-D8LJP9-F1
#
_cell.length_a   1.000
_cell.length_b   1.000
_cell.length_c   1.000
_cell.angle_alpha   90.00
_cell.angle_beta   90.00
_cell.angle_gamma   90.00
#
_symmetry.space_group_name_H-M   'P 1'
#
loop_
_entity.id
_entity.type
_entity.pdbx_description
1 polymer ?
#
loop_
_entity_poly.entity_id
_entity_poly.type
_entity_poly.pdbx_seq_one_letter_code
_entity_poly.pdbx_strand_id
1 'polypeptide(L)'
;MHPAQQVSCFLDNPGVLMYGMMCVLYTTAMWLLLASYLELPVSATQSTISSIVGMTLAYGGRACVVWHRESEHFPGFQGVGAILLYWLLSPIVAGVASCLVFLALRTFVLRSPHAFRRSFWVFPVLVMIIVALDGE
;
A
#
# COMPACT_ATOMS: atom_id res chain seq x y z
N MET A 1 8.71 -13.52 -11.80
CA MET A 1 9.50 -12.27 -11.87
C MET A 1 9.81 -11.94 -13.33
N HIS A 2 8.93 -11.23 -14.03
CA HIS A 2 9.19 -10.74 -15.40
C HIS A 2 9.11 -9.21 -15.42
N PRO A 3 10.19 -8.49 -15.03
CA PRO A 3 10.29 -7.02 -15.17
C PRO A 3 10.25 -6.55 -16.64
N ALA A 4 10.20 -7.47 -17.61
CA ALA A 4 10.43 -7.21 -19.02
C ALA A 4 9.38 -6.34 -19.73
N GLN A 5 8.08 -6.35 -19.39
CA GLN A 5 7.09 -5.57 -20.17
C GLN A 5 7.10 -4.07 -19.87
N GLN A 6 7.38 -3.68 -18.62
CA GLN A 6 7.37 -2.24 -18.29
C GLN A 6 8.56 -1.53 -18.91
N VAL A 7 9.71 -2.21 -19.00
CA VAL A 7 10.93 -1.63 -19.58
C VAL A 7 10.99 -1.82 -21.09
N SER A 8 10.37 -2.85 -21.66
CA SER A 8 10.42 -3.12 -23.10
C SER A 8 9.96 -1.95 -23.96
N CYS A 9 8.94 -1.22 -23.53
CA CYS A 9 8.47 -0.02 -24.23
C CYS A 9 9.46 1.15 -24.21
N PHE A 10 10.48 1.12 -23.34
CA PHE A 10 11.48 2.17 -23.20
C PHE A 10 12.89 1.71 -23.62
N LEU A 11 13.06 0.46 -24.09
CA LEU A 11 14.35 -0.06 -24.52
C LEU A 11 14.90 0.67 -25.75
N ASP A 12 14.01 1.11 -26.65
CA ASP A 12 14.39 1.84 -27.86
C ASP A 12 14.91 3.26 -27.55
N ASN A 13 14.56 3.81 -26.39
CA ASN A 13 14.97 5.17 -26.00
C ASN A 13 15.05 5.32 -24.47
N PRO A 14 16.13 4.83 -23.82
CA PRO A 14 16.25 4.83 -22.36
C PRO A 14 16.29 6.24 -21.75
N GLY A 15 16.68 7.25 -22.53
CA GLY A 15 16.63 8.65 -22.10
C GLY A 15 15.20 9.09 -21.73
N VAL A 16 14.18 8.60 -22.42
CA VAL A 16 12.79 8.93 -22.13
C VAL A 16 12.34 8.38 -20.78
N LEU A 17 12.82 7.18 -20.41
CA LEU A 17 12.53 6.62 -19.09
C LEU A 17 13.15 7.47 -17.98
N MET A 18 14.41 7.91 -18.15
CA MET A 18 15.07 8.79 -17.16
C MET A 18 14.32 10.13 -16.99
N TYR A 19 14.02 10.81 -18.10
CA TYR A 19 13.25 12.06 -18.04
C TYR A 19 11.83 11.84 -17.50
N GLY A 20 11.18 10.74 -17.89
CA GLY A 20 9.88 10.35 -17.39
C GLY A 20 9.86 10.15 -15.88
N MET A 21 10.87 9.49 -15.32
CA MET A 21 10.99 9.30 -13.88
C MET A 21 11.27 10.61 -13.13
N MET A 22 11.98 11.57 -13.74
CA MET A 22 12.11 12.92 -13.19
C MET A 22 10.75 13.64 -13.14
N CYS A 23 9.95 13.54 -14.21
CA CYS A 23 8.58 14.08 -14.23
C CYS A 23 7.69 13.42 -13.17
N VAL A 24 7.79 12.10 -12.98
CA VAL A 24 7.08 11.36 -11.93
C VAL A 24 7.45 11.88 -10.55
N LEU A 25 8.73 12.05 -10.25
CA LEU A 25 9.19 12.57 -8.96
C LEU A 25 8.69 13.99 -8.73
N TYR A 26 8.80 14.87 -9.73
CA TYR A 26 8.35 16.25 -9.62
C TYR A 26 6.84 16.36 -9.38
N THR A 27 6.03 15.66 -10.19
CA THR A 27 4.56 15.66 -10.05
C THR A 27 4.11 15.07 -8.72
N THR A 28 4.72 13.95 -8.29
CA THR A 28 4.45 13.33 -7.00
C THR A 28 4.82 14.27 -5.85
N ALA A 29 6.00 14.88 -5.88
CA ALA A 29 6.44 15.80 -4.83
C ALA A 29 5.56 17.04 -4.74
N MET A 30 5.20 17.65 -5.87
CA MET A 30 4.29 18.79 -5.92
C MET A 30 2.92 18.46 -5.32
N TRP A 31 2.37 17.28 -5.64
CA TRP A 31 1.11 16.83 -5.06
C TRP A 31 1.22 16.58 -3.56
N LEU A 32 2.29 15.93 -3.09
CA LEU A 32 2.49 15.66 -1.67
C LEU A 32 2.72 16.93 -0.86
N LEU A 33 3.48 17.90 -1.39
CA LEU A 33 3.68 19.20 -0.76
C LEU A 33 2.37 19.98 -0.64
N LEU A 34 1.55 19.98 -1.70
CA LEU A 34 0.24 20.61 -1.68
C LEU A 34 -0.70 19.94 -0.68
N ALA A 35 -0.74 18.61 -0.68
CA ALA A 35 -1.57 17.87 0.27
C ALA A 35 -1.12 18.09 1.72
N SER A 36 0.19 18.19 1.95
CA SER A 36 0.76 18.51 3.27
C SER A 36 0.37 19.93 3.72
N TYR A 37 0.42 20.90 2.80
CA TYR A 37 -0.03 22.27 3.06
C TYR A 37 -1.53 22.35 3.38
N LEU A 38 -2.34 21.50 2.74
CA LEU A 38 -3.78 21.40 2.98
C LEU A 38 -4.15 20.46 4.15
N GLU A 39 -3.16 19.91 4.86
CA GLU A 39 -3.33 18.96 5.97
C GLU A 39 -4.16 17.71 5.59
N LEU A 40 -4.13 17.31 4.31
CA LEU A 40 -4.86 16.16 3.82
C LEU A 40 -4.05 14.86 4.02
N PRO A 41 -4.62 13.82 4.65
CA PRO A 41 -3.94 12.53 4.81
C PRO A 41 -3.92 11.78 3.47
N VAL A 42 -2.85 11.94 2.70
CA VAL A 42 -2.65 11.28 1.40
C VAL A 42 -1.58 10.20 1.46
N SER A 43 -1.72 9.15 0.65
CA SER A 43 -0.71 8.11 0.51
C SER A 43 0.34 8.50 -0.53
N ALA A 44 1.62 8.56 -0.12
CA ALA A 44 2.76 8.75 -1.02
C ALA A 44 2.83 7.64 -2.08
N THR A 45 2.63 6.39 -1.68
CA THR A 45 2.70 5.23 -2.57
C THR A 45 1.69 5.31 -3.71
N GLN A 46 0.44 5.70 -3.41
CA GLN A 46 -0.60 5.84 -4.42
C GLN A 46 -0.29 7.00 -5.39
N SER A 47 0.24 8.10 -4.87
CA SER A 47 0.61 9.28 -5.65
C SER A 47 1.76 9.00 -6.62
N THR A 48 2.75 8.23 -6.19
CA THR A 48 3.86 7.80 -7.07
C THR A 48 3.37 6.83 -8.14
N ILE A 49 2.55 5.83 -7.78
CA ILE A 49 2.06 4.83 -8.73
C ILE A 49 1.17 5.47 -9.81
N SER A 50 0.27 6.38 -9.44
CA SER A 50 -0.58 7.09 -10.41
C SER A 50 0.25 7.96 -11.36
N SER A 51 1.30 8.62 -10.87
CA SER A 51 2.23 9.42 -11.68
C SER A 51 3.01 8.56 -12.67
N ILE A 52 3.50 7.38 -12.25
CA ILE A 52 4.17 6.41 -13.15
C ILE A 52 3.21 5.92 -14.23
N VAL A 53 1.98 5.57 -13.87
CA VAL A 53 0.95 5.13 -14.81
C VAL A 53 0.62 6.25 -15.80
N GLY A 54 0.47 7.49 -15.32
CA GLY A 54 0.22 8.66 -16.15
C GLY A 54 1.35 8.95 -17.15
N MET A 55 2.60 8.94 -16.69
CA MET A 55 3.78 9.10 -17.56
C MET A 55 3.85 8.00 -18.63
N THR A 56 3.65 6.75 -18.21
CA THR A 56 3.71 5.60 -19.13
C THR A 56 2.59 5.66 -20.17
N LEU A 57 1.39 6.08 -19.77
CA LEU A 57 0.24 6.27 -20.65
C LEU A 57 0.45 7.41 -21.64
N ALA A 58 1.07 8.52 -21.20
CA ALA A 58 1.37 9.68 -22.04
C ALA A 58 2.43 9.36 -23.11
N TYR A 59 3.41 8.50 -22.80
CA TYR A 59 4.46 8.12 -23.74
C TYR A 59 4.06 6.97 -24.69
N GLY A 60 3.69 5.83 -24.11
CA GLY A 60 3.49 4.57 -24.86
C GLY A 60 2.04 4.13 -25.00
N GLY A 61 1.09 4.96 -24.56
CA GLY A 61 -0.33 4.63 -24.58
C GLY A 61 -0.69 3.46 -23.67
N ARG A 62 -1.90 2.92 -23.86
CA ARG A 62 -2.45 1.85 -23.01
C ARG A 62 -1.66 0.54 -23.07
N ALA A 63 -0.99 0.27 -24.19
CA ALA A 63 -0.25 -0.98 -24.43
C ALA A 63 1.03 -1.08 -23.58
N CYS A 64 1.63 0.06 -23.21
CA CYS A 64 2.84 0.09 -22.39
C CYS A 64 2.58 0.03 -20.89
N VAL A 65 1.33 0.12 -20.46
CA VAL A 65 0.94 -0.07 -19.06
C VAL A 65 0.51 -1.52 -18.85
N VAL A 66 1.07 -2.15 -17.81
CA VAL A 66 0.70 -3.53 -17.42
C VAL A 66 -0.59 -3.50 -16.60
N TRP A 67 -1.73 -3.51 -17.28
CA TRP A 67 -3.06 -3.49 -16.66
C TRP A 67 -3.42 -4.83 -16.00
N HIS A 68 -3.25 -5.90 -16.76
CA HIS A 68 -3.58 -7.25 -16.36
C HIS A 68 -2.54 -8.21 -16.94
N ARG A 69 -1.93 -9.00 -16.06
CA ARG A 69 -1.10 -10.15 -16.42
C ARG A 69 -1.63 -11.35 -15.65
N GLU A 70 -1.99 -12.39 -16.38
CA GLU A 70 -2.25 -13.68 -15.77
C GLU A 70 -0.93 -14.24 -15.23
N SER A 71 -0.93 -14.66 -13.98
CA SER A 71 0.22 -15.29 -13.35
C SER A 71 -0.21 -16.59 -12.70
N GLU A 72 0.48 -17.70 -12.97
CA GLU A 72 0.12 -19.00 -12.41
C GLU A 72 0.37 -19.15 -10.89
N HIS A 73 0.87 -18.09 -10.24
CA HIS A 73 1.09 -18.04 -8.79
C HIS A 73 0.10 -17.08 -8.13
N PHE A 74 -0.46 -17.50 -6.98
CA PHE A 74 -1.44 -16.73 -6.21
C PHE A 74 -0.87 -15.38 -5.73
N PRO A 75 -1.58 -14.25 -5.89
CA PRO A 75 -2.89 -14.07 -6.52
C PRO A 75 -2.74 -14.11 -8.04
N GLY A 76 -3.58 -14.89 -8.74
CA GLY A 76 -3.40 -15.26 -10.15
C GLY A 76 -3.41 -14.13 -11.20
N PHE A 77 -3.36 -12.87 -10.75
CA PHE A 77 -3.43 -11.68 -11.56
C PHE A 77 -2.41 -10.64 -11.05
N GLN A 78 -1.61 -10.10 -11.96
CA GLN A 78 -0.58 -9.08 -11.71
C GLN A 78 -0.85 -7.82 -12.53
N GLY A 79 -0.27 -6.69 -12.11
CA GLY A 79 -0.40 -5.39 -12.78
C GLY A 79 -1.16 -4.37 -11.93
N VAL A 80 -1.52 -3.25 -12.56
CA VAL A 80 -2.19 -2.12 -11.88
C VAL A 80 -3.52 -2.57 -11.26
N GLY A 81 -4.27 -3.47 -11.90
CA GLY A 81 -5.53 -4.00 -11.36
C GLY A 81 -5.37 -4.75 -10.05
N ALA A 82 -4.29 -5.53 -9.89
CA ALA A 82 -4.01 -6.26 -8.66
C ALA A 82 -3.64 -5.31 -7.51
N ILE A 83 -2.90 -4.24 -7.82
CA ILE A 83 -2.56 -3.19 -6.87
C ILE A 83 -3.82 -2.49 -6.35
N LEU A 84 -4.75 -2.14 -7.25
CA LEU A 84 -6.03 -1.52 -6.88
C LEU A 84 -6.88 -2.44 -5.98
N LEU A 85 -6.93 -3.74 -6.30
CA LEU A 85 -7.65 -4.71 -5.47
C LEU A 85 -7.03 -4.81 -4.07
N TYR A 86 -5.70 -4.83 -3.98
CA TYR A 86 -5.00 -4.86 -2.70
C TYR A 86 -5.27 -3.61 -1.84
N TRP A 87 -5.39 -2.43 -2.45
CA TRP A 87 -5.76 -1.21 -1.73
C TRP A 87 -7.16 -1.25 -1.12
N LEU A 88 -8.09 -1.99 -1.72
CA LEU A 88 -9.43 -2.20 -1.16
C LEU A 88 -9.43 -3.32 -0.12
N LEU A 89 -8.64 -4.37 -0.33
CA LEU A 89 -8.60 -5.52 0.56
C LEU A 89 -7.88 -5.23 1.88
N SER A 90 -6.81 -4.42 1.85
CA SER A 90 -6.02 -4.12 3.04
C SER A 90 -6.80 -3.43 4.18
N PRO A 91 -7.66 -2.40 3.97
CA PRO A 91 -8.45 -1.81 5.04
C PRO A 91 -9.51 -2.79 5.58
N ILE A 92 -10.03 -3.68 4.75
CA ILE A 92 -11.02 -4.69 5.18
C ILE A 92 -10.35 -5.68 6.14
N VAL A 93 -9.19 -6.22 5.76
CA VAL A 93 -8.45 -7.16 6.60
C VAL A 93 -8.01 -6.49 7.90
N ALA A 94 -7.50 -5.25 7.82
CA ALA A 94 -7.13 -4.47 9.01
C ALA A 94 -8.34 -4.20 9.92
N GLY A 95 -9.51 -3.89 9.34
CA GLY A 95 -10.75 -3.68 10.07
C GLY A 95 -11.25 -4.94 10.79
N VAL A 96 -11.20 -6.10 10.12
CA VAL A 96 -11.55 -7.39 10.73
C VAL A 96 -10.60 -7.72 11.88
N ALA A 97 -9.29 -7.58 11.66
CA ALA A 97 -8.29 -7.83 12.71
C ALA A 97 -8.48 -6.90 13.92
N SER A 98 -8.67 -5.60 13.69
CA SER A 98 -8.93 -4.61 14.73
C SER A 98 -10.20 -4.94 15.52
N CYS A 99 -11.28 -5.34 14.83
CA CYS A 99 -12.54 -5.76 15.45
C CYS A 99 -12.34 -6.97 16.38
N LEU A 100 -11.60 -8.00 15.92
CA LEU A 100 -11.32 -9.20 16.72
C LEU A 100 -10.53 -8.85 17.99
N VAL A 101 -9.50 -8.02 17.89
CA VAL A 101 -8.72 -7.56 19.04
C VAL A 101 -9.59 -6.76 20.00
N PHE A 102 -10.42 -5.86 19.50
CA PHE A 102 -11.34 -5.07 20.33
C PHE A 102 -12.35 -5.97 21.08
N LEU A 103 -12.95 -6.95 20.41
CA LEU A 103 -13.89 -7.88 21.04
C LEU A 103 -13.23 -8.76 22.10
N ALA A 104 -11.99 -9.20 21.86
CA ALA A 104 -11.19 -9.93 22.85
C ALA A 104 -10.94 -9.06 24.09
N LEU A 105 -10.44 -7.83 23.92
CA LEU A 105 -10.19 -6.92 25.03
C LEU A 105 -11.47 -6.57 25.78
N ARG A 106 -12.56 -6.33 25.07
CA ARG A 106 -13.87 -6.02 25.66
C ARG A 106 -14.36 -7.16 26.55
N THR A 107 -14.21 -8.39 26.10
CA THR A 107 -14.71 -9.58 26.81
C THR A 107 -13.81 -9.98 27.98
N PHE A 108 -12.49 -10.00 27.78
CA PHE A 108 -11.54 -10.49 28.78
C PHE A 108 -11.12 -9.45 29.82
N VAL A 109 -11.09 -8.17 29.44
CA VAL A 109 -10.59 -7.07 30.29
C VAL A 109 -11.71 -6.13 30.72
N LEU A 110 -12.41 -5.48 29.78
CA LEU A 110 -13.31 -4.37 30.12
C LEU A 110 -14.58 -4.82 30.87
N ARG A 111 -15.12 -6.01 30.59
CA ARG A 111 -16.29 -6.56 31.31
C ARG A 111 -15.95 -7.29 32.62
N SER A 112 -14.68 -7.31 33.02
CA SER A 112 -14.26 -7.92 34.28
C SER A 112 -14.58 -7.00 35.47
N PRO A 113 -15.02 -7.53 36.62
CA PRO A 113 -15.21 -6.75 37.85
C PRO A 113 -13.91 -6.10 38.38
N HIS A 114 -12.75 -6.54 37.88
CA HIS A 114 -11.44 -5.96 38.20
C HIS A 114 -10.69 -5.51 36.93
N ALA A 115 -11.37 -4.80 36.03
CA ALA A 115 -10.81 -4.33 34.74
C ALA A 115 -9.46 -3.63 34.89
N PHE A 116 -9.31 -2.72 35.87
CA PHE A 116 -8.06 -1.98 36.10
C PHE A 116 -6.85 -2.88 36.39
N ARG A 117 -7.04 -3.91 37.24
CA ARG A 117 -5.96 -4.86 37.60
C ARG A 117 -5.64 -5.83 36.46
N ARG A 118 -6.63 -6.20 35.64
CA ARG A 118 -6.40 -7.04 34.46
C ARG A 118 -5.70 -6.29 33.32
N SER A 119 -5.98 -5.00 33.14
CA SER A 119 -5.28 -4.19 32.13
C SER A 119 -3.76 -4.20 32.35
N PHE A 120 -3.29 -4.13 33.60
CA PHE A 120 -1.86 -4.20 33.93
C PHE A 120 -1.17 -5.50 33.50
N TRP A 121 -1.91 -6.62 33.45
CA TRP A 121 -1.39 -7.90 32.98
C TRP A 121 -1.52 -8.10 31.47
N VAL A 122 -2.60 -7.59 30.87
CA VAL A 122 -2.86 -7.76 29.43
C VAL A 122 -2.06 -6.79 28.58
N PHE A 123 -1.79 -5.58 29.08
CA PHE A 123 -1.02 -4.55 28.36
C PHE A 123 0.40 -5.02 27.96
N PRO A 124 1.25 -5.57 28.86
CA PRO A 124 2.57 -6.06 28.47
C PRO A 124 2.48 -7.23 27.48
N VAL A 125 1.49 -8.11 27.58
CA VAL A 125 1.29 -9.21 26.61
C VAL A 125 0.94 -8.67 25.23
N LEU A 126 0.05 -7.67 25.14
CA LEU A 126 -0.28 -7.01 23.87
C LEU A 126 0.95 -6.35 23.24
N VAL A 127 1.74 -5.63 24.04
CA VAL A 127 2.97 -4.98 23.56
C VAL A 127 3.98 -6.03 23.10
N MET A 128 4.15 -7.14 23.82
CA MET A 128 5.01 -8.25 23.39
C MET A 128 4.54 -8.87 22.07
N ILE A 129 3.23 -9.05 21.87
CA ILE A 129 2.68 -9.53 20.59
C ILE A 129 2.99 -8.54 19.46
N ILE A 130 2.79 -7.23 19.69
CA ILE A 130 3.09 -6.21 18.69
C ILE A 130 4.58 -6.23 18.34
N VAL A 131 5.47 -6.21 19.33
CA VAL A 131 6.92 -6.25 19.11
C VAL A 131 7.37 -7.55 18.43
N ALA A 132 6.76 -8.70 18.76
CA ALA A 132 7.06 -9.96 18.10
C ALA A 132 6.59 -10.02 16.64
N LEU A 133 5.54 -9.28 16.29
CA LEU A 133 5.03 -9.17 14.92
C LEU A 133 5.82 -8.15 14.09
N ASP A 134 6.29 -7.08 14.72
CA ASP A 134 7.09 -6.00 14.10
C ASP A 134 8.59 -6.33 14.07
N GLY A 135 8.99 -7.43 14.73
CA GLY A 135 10.36 -7.90 14.82
C GLY A 135 10.87 -8.45 13.50
N GLU A 136 11.49 -7.56 12.73
CA GLU A 136 12.66 -7.90 11.90
C GLU A 136 13.87 -8.27 12.79
#